data_AF-A0A8C7X044-F1
#
_entry.id   AF-A0A8C7X044-F1
#
_cell.length_a   1.000
_cell.length_b   1.000
_cell.length_c   1.000
_cell.angle_alpha   90.00
_cell.angle_beta   90.00
_cell.angle_gamma   90.00
#
_symmetry.space_group_name_H-M   'P 1'
#
loop_
_entity.id
_entity.type
_entity.pdbx_description
1 polymer ?
#
loop_
_entity_poly.entity_id
_entity_poly.type
_entity_poly.pdbx_seq_one_letter_code
_entity_poly.pdbx_strand_id
1 'polypeptide(L)'
;MKIAVEGCCHGELDNIYETISYLEKKEGVKVDLLLCCGDFQAVRNEGDMKCMAVPAKYRTMQTFYKYYSGEKKAPVLTIFIGGNHEASNHLQELAYGGWVAPNIYYLGEHQQLV
;
A
#
# COMPACT_ATOMS: atom_id res chain seq x y z
N MET A 1 -20.11 -9.64 2.36
CA MET A 1 -18.69 -9.27 2.37
C MET A 1 -18.23 -9.09 0.94
N LYS A 2 -17.67 -7.94 0.58
CA LYS A 2 -17.08 -7.66 -0.74
C LYS A 2 -15.63 -7.22 -0.57
N ILE A 3 -14.74 -7.89 -1.29
CA ILE A 3 -13.30 -7.68 -1.22
C ILE A 3 -12.84 -7.14 -2.57
N ALA A 4 -12.20 -5.97 -2.57
CA ALA A 4 -11.48 -5.45 -3.72
C ALA A 4 -10.08 -6.07 -3.75
N VAL A 5 -9.61 -6.41 -4.94
CA VAL A 5 -8.26 -6.95 -5.15
C VAL A 5 -7.57 -6.07 -6.16
N GLU A 6 -6.43 -5.52 -5.75
CA GLU A 6 -5.55 -4.69 -6.56
C GLU A 6 -4.24 -5.44 -6.81
N GLY A 7 -3.73 -5.36 -8.04
CA GLY A 7 -2.49 -6.01 -8.44
C GLY A 7 -1.28 -5.22 -7.92
N CYS A 8 -0.59 -4.53 -8.83
CA CYS A 8 0.52 -3.64 -8.51
C CYS A 8 0.02 -2.21 -8.30
N CYS A 9 0.15 -1.67 -7.08
CA CYS A 9 -0.39 -0.34 -6.78
C CYS A 9 0.46 0.82 -7.32
N HIS A 10 1.78 0.64 -7.39
CA HIS A 10 2.75 1.68 -7.75
C HIS A 10 2.58 3.00 -6.96
N GLY A 11 2.15 2.91 -5.69
CA GLY A 11 1.94 4.04 -4.79
C GLY A 11 0.72 4.93 -5.08
N GLU A 12 -0.13 4.59 -6.06
CA GLU A 12 -1.31 5.37 -6.49
C GLU A 12 -2.55 5.15 -5.59
N LEU A 13 -2.35 5.16 -4.26
CA LEU A 13 -3.42 4.88 -3.29
C LEU A 13 -4.61 5.83 -3.39
N ASP A 14 -4.36 7.11 -3.65
CA ASP A 14 -5.44 8.09 -3.86
C ASP A 14 -6.37 7.64 -5.00
N ASN A 15 -5.82 7.24 -6.15
CA ASN A 15 -6.60 6.78 -7.31
C ASN A 15 -7.35 5.47 -7.03
N ILE A 16 -6.71 4.52 -6.33
CA ILE A 16 -7.34 3.25 -5.94
C ILE A 16 -8.56 3.51 -5.04
N TYR A 17 -8.39 4.34 -4.00
CA TYR A 17 -9.50 4.65 -3.10
C TYR A 17 -10.61 5.47 -3.76
N GLU A 18 -10.26 6.41 -4.65
CA GLU A 18 -11.24 7.15 -5.45
C GLU A 18 -12.05 6.21 -6.36
N THR A 19 -11.40 5.22 -6.96
CA THR A 19 -12.04 4.20 -7.80
C THR A 19 -12.99 3.32 -6.99
N ILE A 20 -12.58 2.88 -5.80
CA ILE A 20 -13.44 2.13 -4.88
C ILE A 20 -14.67 2.96 -4.51
N SER A 21 -14.47 4.21 -4.08
CA SER A 21 -15.57 5.13 -3.71
C SER A 21 -16.53 5.36 -4.88
N TYR A 22 -16.02 5.49 -6.11
CA TYR A 22 -16.84 5.61 -7.30
C TYR A 22 -17.69 4.36 -7.54
N LEU A 23 -17.10 3.17 -7.47
CA LEU A 23 -17.80 1.89 -7.67
C LEU A 23 -18.84 1.63 -6.58
N GLU A 24 -18.53 1.94 -5.32
CA GLU A 24 -19.48 1.84 -4.21
C GLU A 24 -20.74 2.67 -4.47
N LYS A 25 -20.58 3.93 -4.92
CA LYS A 25 -21.70 4.82 -5.25
C LYS A 25 -22.47 4.36 -6.48
N LYS A 26 -21.77 3.93 -7.53
CA LYS A 26 -22.37 3.54 -8.80
C LYS A 26 -23.21 2.28 -8.67
N GLU A 27 -22.69 1.27 -7.98
CA GLU A 27 -23.30 -0.05 -7.90
C GLU A 27 -24.18 -0.21 -6.64
N GLY A 28 -24.18 0.78 -5.73
CA GLY A 28 -24.90 0.69 -4.46
C GLY A 28 -24.35 -0.39 -3.54
N VAL A 29 -23.02 -0.54 -3.53
CA VAL A 29 -22.32 -1.61 -2.80
C VAL A 29 -21.33 -1.03 -1.81
N LYS A 30 -20.95 -1.81 -0.79
CA LYS A 30 -19.86 -1.48 0.12
C LYS A 30 -18.72 -2.48 -0.06
N VAL A 31 -17.49 -1.99 -0.14
CA VAL A 31 -16.25 -2.77 -0.08
C VAL A 31 -15.78 -2.79 1.37
N ASP A 32 -15.59 -3.99 1.91
CA ASP A 32 -15.22 -4.21 3.30
C ASP A 32 -13.70 -4.29 3.50
N LEU A 33 -12.97 -4.68 2.45
CA LEU A 33 -11.53 -4.94 2.47
C LEU A 33 -10.93 -4.69 1.08
N LEU A 34 -9.73 -4.11 1.05
CA LEU A 34 -8.85 -4.04 -0.11
C LEU A 34 -7.62 -4.94 0.14
N LEU A 35 -7.35 -5.84 -0.80
CA LEU A 35 -6.13 -6.64 -0.86
C LEU A 35 -5.23 -6.11 -1.97
N CYS A 36 -4.00 -5.72 -1.63
CA CYS A 36 -2.99 -5.31 -2.60
C CYS A 36 -1.91 -6.39 -2.74
N CYS A 37 -1.69 -6.87 -3.95
CA CYS A 37 -0.87 -8.06 -4.21
C CYS A 37 0.63 -7.77 -4.45
N GLY A 38 1.07 -6.52 -4.34
CA GLY A 38 2.48 -6.15 -4.45
C GLY A 38 2.68 -4.74 -4.96
N ASP A 39 3.94 -4.32 -5.05
CA ASP A 39 4.38 -2.99 -5.48
C ASP A 39 3.55 -1.88 -4.83
N PHE A 40 3.29 -2.02 -3.53
CA PHE A 40 2.48 -1.11 -2.74
C PHE A 40 3.15 0.26 -2.62
N GLN A 41 4.49 0.27 -2.53
CA GLN A 41 5.33 1.46 -2.39
C GLN A 41 5.01 2.26 -1.13
N ALA A 42 5.19 1.63 0.04
CA ALA A 42 5.01 2.26 1.37
C ALA A 42 6.11 3.30 1.71
N VAL A 43 6.33 4.28 0.82
CA VAL A 43 7.39 5.30 0.91
C VAL A 43 6.95 6.45 1.83
N ARG A 44 7.68 6.68 2.94
CA ARG A 44 7.37 7.75 3.90
C ARG A 44 8.07 9.06 3.58
N ASN A 45 9.29 8.97 3.04
CA ASN A 45 10.17 10.11 2.79
C ASN A 45 11.18 9.82 1.65
N GLU A 46 12.00 10.82 1.30
CA GLU A 46 13.02 10.67 0.26
C GLU A 46 14.12 9.64 0.59
N GLY A 47 14.34 9.35 1.88
CA GLY A 47 15.25 8.30 2.32
C GLY A 47 14.76 6.93 1.87
N ASP A 48 13.49 6.64 2.13
CA ASP A 48 12.84 5.39 1.69
C ASP A 48 12.88 5.24 0.15
N MET A 49 12.67 6.33 -0.60
CA MET A 49 12.78 6.30 -2.08
C MET A 49 14.15 5.83 -2.56
N LYS A 50 15.22 6.18 -1.86
CA LYS A 50 16.60 5.79 -2.24
C LYS A 50 16.83 4.28 -2.07
N CYS A 51 16.07 3.64 -1.18
CA CYS A 51 16.11 2.21 -0.92
C CYS A 51 15.28 1.38 -1.92
N MET A 52 14.49 2.03 -2.79
CA MET A 52 13.71 1.33 -3.81
C MET A 52 14.61 0.79 -4.93
N ALA A 53 14.34 -0.44 -5.34
CA ALA A 53 14.91 -1.09 -6.53
C ALA A 53 14.31 -0.54 -7.84
N VAL A 54 14.22 0.79 -7.96
CA VAL A 54 13.68 1.52 -9.12
C VAL A 54 14.75 2.49 -9.62
N PRO A 55 15.00 2.63 -10.94
CA PRO A 55 15.94 3.62 -11.47
C PRO A 55 15.60 5.05 -11.00
N ALA A 56 16.61 5.84 -10.65
CA ALA A 56 16.41 7.16 -10.02
C ALA A 56 15.44 8.08 -10.79
N LYS A 57 15.49 8.07 -12.12
CA LYS A 57 14.60 8.87 -12.99
C LYS A 57 13.12 8.49 -12.95
N TYR A 58 12.77 7.33 -12.39
CA TYR A 58 11.40 6.83 -12.27
C TYR A 58 10.90 6.77 -10.83
N ARG A 59 11.71 7.22 -9.85
CA ARG A 59 11.29 7.24 -8.45
C ARG A 59 10.35 8.42 -8.22
N THR A 60 9.17 8.12 -7.70
CA THR A 60 8.18 9.11 -7.31
C THR A 60 7.70 8.80 -5.89
N MET A 61 7.47 9.84 -5.09
CA MET A 61 6.98 9.67 -3.71
C MET A 61 5.55 9.12 -3.67
N GLN A 62 4.79 9.36 -4.74
CA GLN A 62 3.38 9.01 -4.87
C GLN A 62 2.57 9.52 -3.68
N THR A 63 1.71 8.69 -3.09
CA THR A 63 0.69 9.17 -2.14
C THR A 63 0.75 8.54 -0.76
N PHE A 64 1.51 7.46 -0.55
CA PHE A 64 1.56 6.76 0.74
C PHE A 64 1.99 7.67 1.91
N TYR A 65 2.95 8.57 1.71
CA TYR A 65 3.43 9.48 2.76
C TYR A 65 2.31 10.30 3.43
N LYS A 66 1.21 10.60 2.71
CA LYS A 66 0.04 11.32 3.25
C LYS A 66 -0.74 10.48 4.25
N TYR A 67 -0.80 9.17 4.02
CA TYR A 67 -1.44 8.22 4.94
C TYR A 67 -0.55 7.97 6.16
N TYR A 68 0.76 7.89 5.93
CA TYR A 68 1.75 7.76 7.00
C TYR A 68 1.79 8.99 7.92
N SER A 69 1.75 10.21 7.37
CA SER A 69 1.79 11.46 8.13
C SER A 69 0.49 11.78 8.87
N GLY A 70 -0.61 11.09 8.53
CA GLY A 70 -1.95 11.37 9.05
C GLY A 70 -2.71 12.48 8.33
N GLU A 71 -2.16 13.03 7.22
CA GLU A 71 -2.90 13.95 6.34
C GLU A 71 -4.16 13.27 5.76
N LYS A 72 -4.06 11.97 5.48
CA LYS A 72 -5.16 11.13 5.01
C LYS A 72 -5.31 9.87 5.85
N LYS A 73 -6.51 9.30 5.83
CA LYS A 73 -6.82 8.00 6.42
C LYS A 73 -7.40 7.10 5.34
N ALA A 74 -6.97 5.83 5.28
CA ALA A 74 -7.51 4.89 4.31
C ALA A 74 -9.01 4.64 4.60
N PRO A 75 -9.90 4.80 3.59
CA PRO A 75 -11.36 4.73 3.78
C PRO A 75 -11.88 3.30 3.92
N VAL A 76 -11.06 2.31 3.56
CA VAL A 76 -11.34 0.88 3.67
C VAL A 76 -10.11 0.21 4.30
N LEU A 77 -10.31 -0.88 5.03
CA LEU A 77 -9.18 -1.68 5.52
C LEU A 77 -8.38 -2.17 4.32
N THR A 78 -7.08 -1.88 4.33
CA THR A 78 -6.17 -2.24 3.24
C THR A 78 -5.12 -3.18 3.78
N ILE A 79 -5.03 -4.38 3.23
CA ILE A 79 -4.01 -5.36 3.56
C ILE A 79 -3.14 -5.57 2.32
N PHE A 80 -1.82 -5.58 2.49
CA PHE A 80 -0.91 -5.76 1.38
C PHE A 80 0.25 -6.69 1.70
N ILE A 81 0.83 -7.23 0.62
CA ILE A 81 2.13 -7.91 0.60
C ILE A 81 3.14 -7.06 -0.20
N GLY A 82 4.43 -7.28 0.03
CA GLY A 82 5.49 -6.57 -0.70
C GLY A 82 5.66 -7.13 -2.12
N GLY A 83 6.04 -6.26 -3.06
CA GLY A 83 6.54 -6.61 -4.39
C GLY A 83 8.05 -6.38 -4.55
N ASN A 84 8.47 -6.12 -5.79
CA ASN A 84 9.87 -5.84 -6.12
C ASN A 84 10.21 -4.34 -6.12
N HIS A 85 9.21 -3.46 -6.22
CA HIS A 85 9.38 -2.01 -6.16
C HIS A 85 8.92 -1.44 -4.82
N GLU A 86 9.59 -1.82 -3.73
CA GLU A 86 9.19 -1.42 -2.39
C GLU A 86 10.19 -0.49 -1.70
N ALA A 87 9.68 0.29 -0.75
CA ALA A 87 10.48 0.90 0.32
C ALA A 87 11.00 -0.20 1.26
N SER A 88 11.96 -0.98 0.78
CA SER A 88 12.39 -2.23 1.43
C SER A 88 12.92 -2.00 2.85
N ASN A 89 13.56 -0.86 3.09
CA ASN A 89 14.00 -0.46 4.41
C ASN A 89 12.83 -0.29 5.40
N HIS A 90 11.72 0.29 4.96
CA HIS A 90 10.53 0.44 5.80
C HIS A 90 9.83 -0.91 6.03
N LEU A 91 9.71 -1.76 5.00
CA LEU A 91 9.07 -3.08 5.17
C LEU A 91 9.90 -4.01 6.06
N GLN A 92 11.23 -3.90 6.03
CA GLN A 92 12.13 -4.66 6.92
C GLN A 92 11.95 -4.31 8.40
N GLU A 93 11.58 -3.06 8.74
CA GLU A 93 11.20 -2.69 10.12
C GLU A 93 9.97 -3.49 10.62
N LEU A 94 9.19 -4.05 9.68
CA LEU A 94 7.94 -4.78 9.91
C LEU A 94 7.98 -6.19 9.30
N ALA A 95 9.13 -6.88 9.37
CA ALA A 95 9.32 -8.20 8.76
C ALA A 95 8.27 -9.26 9.20
N TYR A 96 7.70 -9.14 10.40
CA TYR A 96 6.63 -10.02 10.91
C TYR A 96 5.21 -9.47 10.69
N GLY A 97 5.08 -8.42 9.87
CA GLY A 97 3.85 -7.69 9.63
C GLY A 97 3.61 -6.57 10.63
N GLY A 98 2.72 -5.66 10.26
CA GLY A 98 2.35 -4.53 11.11
C GLY A 98 1.57 -3.44 10.40
N TRP A 99 1.05 -2.51 11.20
CA TRP A 99 0.34 -1.34 10.71
C TRP A 99 1.35 -0.31 10.18
N VAL A 100 1.30 -0.04 8.89
CA VAL A 100 2.15 1.00 8.26
C VAL A 100 1.50 2.38 8.31
N ALA A 101 0.17 2.42 8.46
CA ALA A 101 -0.65 3.61 8.67
C ALA A 101 -2.01 3.20 9.24
N PRO A 102 -2.83 4.13 9.79
CA PRO A 102 -4.17 3.80 10.21
C PRO A 102 -4.98 3.14 9.09
N ASN A 103 -5.50 1.93 9.37
CA ASN A 103 -6.30 1.13 8.44
C ASN A 103 -5.52 0.52 7.26
N ILE A 104 -4.18 0.50 7.31
CA ILE A 104 -3.30 -0.14 6.32
C ILE A 104 -2.34 -1.11 7.01
N TYR A 105 -2.44 -2.40 6.70
CA TYR A 105 -1.67 -3.48 7.33
C TYR A 105 -0.78 -4.22 6.33
N TYR A 106 0.50 -4.31 6.64
CA TYR A 106 1.45 -5.15 5.93
C TYR A 106 1.45 -6.56 6.54
N LEU A 107 1.30 -7.60 5.71
CA LEU A 107 1.28 -8.99 6.20
C LEU A 107 2.64 -9.52 6.69
N GLY A 108 3.74 -8.83 6.38
CA GLY A 108 5.08 -9.29 6.71
C GLY A 108 5.72 -10.07 5.58
N GLU A 109 6.99 -10.41 5.79
CA GLU A 109 7.75 -11.26 4.88
C GLU A 109 7.36 -12.72 5.08
N HIS A 110 7.26 -13.47 3.98
CA HIS A 110 7.15 -14.92 4.05
C HIS A 110 8.57 -15.52 4.09
N GLN A 111 8.96 -16.11 5.22
CA GLN A 111 10.10 -17.02 5.26
C GLN A 111 9.61 -18.45 5.02
N GLN A 112 10.10 -19.11 3.96
CA GLN A 112 9.95 -20.56 3.88
C GLN A 112 10.85 -21.16 4.96
N LEU A 113 10.24 -21.78 5.96
CA LEU A 113 10.97 -22.67 6.86
C LEU A 113 11.46 -23.84 6.00
N VAL A 114 12.76 -23.83 5.70
CA VAL A 114 13.49 -24.94 5.10
C VAL A 114 13.58 -26.12 6.05
#